data_AF-A0A2X1XYP9-F1
#
_entry.id   AF-A0A2X1XYP9-F1
#
_cell.length_a   1.000
_cell.length_b   1.000
_cell.length_c   1.000
_cell.angle_alpha   90.00
_cell.angle_beta   90.00
_cell.angle_gamma   90.00
#
_symmetry.space_group_name_H-M   'P 1'
#
loop_
_entity.id
_entity.type
_entity.pdbx_description
1 polymer ?
#
loop_
_entity_poly.entity_id
_entity_poly.type
_entity_poly.pdbx_seq_one_letter_code
_entity_poly.pdbx_strand_id
1 'polypeptide(L)'
;MDNQDLIERLKNKDEDALYIFIEDYGKILKGVISKTLWKYPNLWDEAMNDALLSIWQNIQYFDPSRSTFKNWCALVAKYRAIDILRKEIKFESLRLDEDSKNHRFRFIFKFRNRRSPFAFK
;
A
#
# COMPACT_ATOMS: atom_id res chain seq x y z
N MET A 1 -20.25 -15.16 4.95
CA MET A 1 -20.53 -13.72 5.05
C MET A 1 -20.52 -13.16 3.64
N ASP A 2 -21.58 -12.45 3.24
CA ASP A 2 -21.51 -11.75 1.95
C ASP A 2 -20.48 -10.62 2.07
N ASN A 3 -19.72 -10.37 1.00
CA ASN A 3 -18.72 -9.30 0.98
C ASN A 3 -19.36 -7.94 1.31
N GLN A 4 -20.64 -7.75 0.99
CA GLN A 4 -21.37 -6.51 1.26
C GLN A 4 -21.56 -6.23 2.75
N ASP A 5 -21.92 -7.24 3.55
CA ASP A 5 -22.10 -7.10 5.00
C ASP A 5 -20.78 -6.76 5.70
N LEU A 6 -19.68 -7.44 5.31
CA LEU A 6 -18.35 -7.12 5.81
C LEU A 6 -17.95 -5.67 5.50
N ILE A 7 -18.19 -5.21 4.27
CA ILE A 7 -17.87 -3.84 3.84
C ILE A 7 -18.70 -2.82 4.64
N GLU A 8 -19.98 -3.09 4.88
CA GLU A 8 -20.85 -2.20 5.65
C GLU A 8 -20.40 -2.11 7.12
N ARG A 9 -20.09 -3.24 7.75
CA ARG A 9 -19.53 -3.27 9.11
C ARG A 9 -18.18 -2.54 9.20
N LEU A 10 -17.30 -2.72 8.22
CA LEU A 10 -16.05 -1.96 8.13
C LEU A 10 -16.29 -0.45 7.99
N LYS A 11 -17.30 -0.03 7.21
CA LYS A 11 -17.69 1.38 7.10
C LYS A 11 -18.19 1.93 8.43
N ASN A 12 -18.88 1.12 9.22
CA ASN A 12 -19.36 1.46 10.56
C ASN A 12 -18.28 1.40 11.65
N LYS A 13 -17.01 1.16 11.28
CA LYS A 13 -15.87 1.08 12.21
C LYS A 13 -16.00 -0.02 13.26
N ASP A 14 -16.62 -1.13 12.87
CA ASP A 14 -16.68 -2.35 13.68
C ASP A 14 -15.30 -3.04 13.70
N GLU A 15 -14.73 -3.20 14.90
CA GLU A 15 -13.42 -3.82 15.10
C GLU A 15 -13.41 -5.33 14.82
N ASP A 16 -14.53 -6.03 15.08
CA ASP A 16 -14.64 -7.46 14.77
C ASP A 16 -14.63 -7.68 13.24
N ALA A 17 -15.24 -6.76 12.50
CA ALA A 17 -15.19 -6.79 11.03
C ALA A 17 -13.77 -6.54 10.51
N LEU A 18 -12.98 -5.71 11.20
CA LEU A 18 -11.57 -5.51 10.85
C LEU A 18 -10.76 -6.81 11.06
N TYR A 19 -11.01 -7.53 12.14
CA TYR A 19 -10.35 -8.82 12.39
C TYR A 19 -10.66 -9.83 11.28
N ILE A 20 -11.94 -9.99 10.93
CA ILE A 20 -12.38 -10.86 9.83
C ILE A 20 -11.73 -10.44 8.50
N PHE A 21 -11.69 -9.13 8.23
CA PHE A 21 -11.05 -8.59 7.04
C PHE A 21 -9.56 -8.95 6.95
N ILE A 22 -8.82 -8.84 8.05
CA ILE A 22 -7.39 -9.17 8.08
C ILE A 22 -7.17 -10.66 7.79
N GLU A 23 -7.99 -11.54 8.35
CA GLU A 23 -7.91 -12.99 8.08
C GLU A 23 -8.17 -13.33 6.61
N ASP A 24 -9.22 -12.75 6.03
CA ASP A 24 -9.66 -13.05 4.67
C ASP A 24 -8.78 -12.39 3.59
N TYR A 25 -8.41 -11.13 3.79
CA TYR A 25 -7.70 -10.32 2.79
C TYR A 25 -6.20 -10.22 3.05
N GLY A 26 -5.72 -10.57 4.26
CA GLY A 26 -4.31 -10.42 4.63
C GLY A 26 -3.36 -11.16 3.70
N LYS A 27 -3.70 -12.37 3.27
CA LYS A 27 -2.91 -13.15 2.29
C LYS A 27 -2.79 -12.43 0.94
N ILE A 28 -3.87 -11.78 0.50
CA ILE A 28 -3.91 -11.03 -0.76
C ILE A 28 -3.02 -9.79 -0.66
N LEU A 29 -3.16 -9.03 0.43
CA LEU A 29 -2.35 -7.83 0.66
C LEU A 29 -0.86 -8.19 0.75
N LYS A 30 -0.52 -9.22 1.54
CA LYS A 30 0.85 -9.72 1.68
C LYS A 30 1.45 -10.15 0.35
N GLY A 31 0.69 -10.84 -0.51
CA GLY A 31 1.15 -11.24 -1.85
C GLY A 31 1.45 -10.04 -2.77
N VAL A 32 0.65 -8.98 -2.69
CA VAL A 32 0.88 -7.76 -3.46
C VAL A 32 2.11 -6.99 -2.94
N ILE A 33 2.21 -6.86 -1.62
CA ILE A 33 3.32 -6.16 -0.95
C ILE A 33 4.63 -6.88 -1.22
N SER A 34 4.70 -8.19 -0.99
CA SER A 34 5.92 -8.97 -1.16
C SER A 34 6.43 -8.95 -2.59
N LYS A 35 5.53 -8.99 -3.57
CA LYS A 35 5.88 -8.84 -4.99
C LYS A 35 6.42 -7.45 -5.32
N THR A 36 5.90 -6.41 -4.66
CA THR A 36 6.29 -5.02 -4.91
C THR A 36 7.62 -4.67 -4.24
N LEU A 37 7.80 -5.12 -2.99
CA LEU A 37 8.98 -4.90 -2.15
C LEU A 37 9.89 -6.13 -2.09
N TRP A 38 9.99 -6.89 -3.18
CA TRP A 38 10.72 -8.17 -3.18
C TRP A 38 12.19 -8.05 -2.76
N LYS A 39 12.81 -6.88 -3.00
CA LYS A 39 14.19 -6.56 -2.58
C LYS A 39 14.32 -6.18 -1.11
N TYR A 40 13.23 -5.77 -0.46
CA TYR A 40 13.22 -5.22 0.90
C TYR A 40 12.21 -5.95 1.78
N PRO A 41 12.43 -7.25 2.12
CA PRO A 41 11.56 -8.02 2.99
C PRO A 41 11.32 -7.38 4.37
N ASN A 42 12.33 -6.66 4.87
CA ASN A 42 12.28 -5.93 6.13
C ASN A 42 11.22 -4.81 6.16
N LEU A 43 10.75 -4.35 4.99
CA LEU A 43 9.73 -3.30 4.88
C LEU A 43 8.31 -3.85 4.68
N TRP A 44 8.13 -5.17 4.62
CA TRP A 44 6.82 -5.75 4.32
C TRP A 44 5.80 -5.50 5.42
N ASP A 45 6.20 -5.60 6.68
CA ASP A 45 5.29 -5.40 7.82
C ASP A 45 4.86 -3.93 7.95
N GLU A 46 5.77 -2.99 7.70
CA GLU A 46 5.45 -1.56 7.62
C GLU A 46 4.43 -1.29 6.50
N ALA A 47 4.70 -1.82 5.30
CA ALA A 47 3.78 -1.67 4.17
C ALA A 47 2.41 -2.30 4.42
N MET A 48 2.37 -3.42 5.16
CA MET A 48 1.13 -4.10 5.53
C MET A 48 0.32 -3.26 6.50
N ASN A 49 0.95 -2.74 7.55
CA ASN A 49 0.30 -1.88 8.54
C ASN A 49 -0.25 -0.59 7.89
N ASP A 50 0.54 0.05 7.04
CA ASP A 50 0.12 1.24 6.29
C ASP A 50 -1.07 0.97 5.37
N ALA A 51 -1.07 -0.20 4.70
CA ALA A 51 -2.16 -0.61 3.84
C ALA A 51 -3.45 -0.88 4.62
N LEU A 52 -3.37 -1.63 5.72
CA LEU A 52 -4.51 -1.92 6.59
C LEU A 52 -5.11 -0.63 7.16
N LEU A 53 -4.27 0.26 7.71
CA LEU A 53 -4.72 1.54 8.25
C LEU A 53 -5.37 2.41 7.16
N SER A 54 -4.80 2.43 5.96
CA SER A 54 -5.35 3.19 4.84
C SER A 54 -6.70 2.66 4.38
N ILE A 55 -6.86 1.34 4.33
CA ILE A 55 -8.13 0.70 3.99
C ILE A 55 -9.16 1.05 5.07
N TRP A 56 -8.82 0.87 6.35
CA TRP A 56 -9.68 1.21 7.47
C TRP A 56 -10.15 2.65 7.41
N GLN A 57 -9.25 3.61 7.22
CA GLN A 57 -9.58 5.04 7.17
C GLN A 57 -10.42 5.42 5.95
N ASN A 58 -10.15 4.82 4.78
CA ASN A 58 -10.73 5.25 3.51
C ASN A 58 -11.86 4.36 2.99
N ILE A 59 -12.30 3.35 3.76
CA ILE A 59 -13.34 2.39 3.35
C ILE A 59 -14.65 3.07 2.91
N GLN A 60 -14.98 4.23 3.47
CA GLN A 60 -16.15 5.03 3.10
C GLN A 60 -16.16 5.44 1.62
N TYR A 61 -14.99 5.55 1.00
CA TYR A 61 -14.82 5.92 -0.40
C TYR A 61 -14.81 4.72 -1.35
N PHE A 62 -14.97 3.50 -0.84
CA PHE A 62 -15.12 2.34 -1.69
C PHE A 62 -16.46 2.40 -2.44
N ASP A 63 -16.36 2.30 -3.76
CA ASP A 63 -17.46 2.34 -4.71
C ASP A 63 -17.48 1.02 -5.53
N PRO A 64 -18.49 0.15 -5.31
CA PRO A 64 -18.58 -1.14 -6.00
C PRO A 64 -18.81 -1.02 -7.51
N SER A 65 -19.25 0.14 -8.02
CA SER A 65 -19.44 0.36 -9.46
C SER A 65 -18.10 0.49 -10.21
N ARG A 66 -17.02 0.88 -9.52
CA ARG A 66 -15.71 1.12 -10.13
C ARG A 66 -14.81 -0.10 -10.10
N SER A 67 -14.89 -0.91 -9.06
CA SER A 67 -14.03 -2.09 -8.88
C SER A 67 -14.58 -3.02 -7.80
N THR A 68 -14.18 -4.29 -7.87
CA THR A 68 -14.41 -5.24 -6.75
C THR A 68 -13.62 -4.80 -5.51
N PHE A 69 -14.16 -5.12 -4.33
CA PHE A 69 -13.51 -4.77 -3.06
C PHE A 69 -12.08 -5.33 -2.95
N LYS A 70 -11.89 -6.59 -3.38
CA LYS A 70 -10.58 -7.23 -3.49
C LYS A 70 -9.58 -6.42 -4.33
N ASN A 71 -10.00 -5.95 -5.50
CA ASN A 71 -9.12 -5.18 -6.39
C ASN A 71 -8.79 -3.80 -5.81
N TRP A 72 -9.77 -3.16 -5.17
CA TRP A 72 -9.55 -1.89 -4.49
C TRP A 72 -8.53 -2.03 -3.35
N CYS A 73 -8.69 -3.03 -2.47
CA CYS A 73 -7.73 -3.33 -1.40
C CYS A 73 -6.32 -3.64 -1.93
N ALA A 74 -6.23 -4.46 -2.99
CA ALA A 74 -4.97 -4.78 -3.64
C ALA A 74 -4.28 -3.52 -4.23
N LEU A 75 -5.04 -2.60 -4.82
CA LEU A 75 -4.52 -1.33 -5.32
C LEU A 75 -4.00 -0.45 -4.18
N VAL A 76 -4.75 -0.32 -3.08
CA VAL A 76 -4.29 0.44 -1.91
C VAL A 76 -2.97 -0.10 -1.39
N ALA A 77 -2.86 -1.42 -1.17
CA ALA A 77 -1.62 -2.04 -0.70
C ALA A 77 -0.45 -1.86 -1.68
N LYS A 78 -0.71 -2.00 -2.99
CA LYS A 78 0.31 -1.77 -4.03
C LYS A 78 0.84 -0.33 -3.98
N TYR A 79 -0.05 0.67 -3.84
CA TYR A 79 0.38 2.06 -3.79
C TYR A 79 1.20 2.35 -2.53
N ARG A 80 0.81 1.82 -1.36
CA ARG A 80 1.61 1.96 -0.13
C ARG A 80 2.99 1.34 -0.26
N ALA A 81 3.08 0.12 -0.79
CA ALA A 81 4.35 -0.54 -1.05
C ALA A 81 5.23 0.25 -2.04
N ILE A 82 4.66 0.83 -3.10
CA ILE A 82 5.38 1.69 -4.03
C ILE A 82 5.89 2.96 -3.36
N ASP A 83 5.11 3.58 -2.48
CA ASP A 83 5.51 4.79 -1.79
C ASP A 83 6.66 4.54 -0.80
N ILE A 84 6.64 3.41 -0.09
CA ILE A 84 7.76 2.96 0.74
C ILE A 84 8.99 2.68 -0.13
N LEU A 85 8.82 1.95 -1.24
CA LEU A 85 9.92 1.67 -2.19
C LEU A 85 10.57 2.96 -2.70
N ARG A 86 9.77 3.99 -3.00
CA ARG A 86 10.27 5.30 -3.45
C ARG A 86 11.07 6.00 -2.36
N LYS A 87 10.64 5.92 -1.09
CA LYS A 87 11.39 6.45 0.05
C LYS A 87 12.72 5.71 0.17
N GLU A 88 12.71 4.38 0.14
CA GLU A 88 13.91 3.56 0.29
C GLU A 88 14.94 3.84 -0.81
N ILE A 89 14.52 3.86 -2.08
CA ILE A 89 15.42 4.20 -3.21
C ILE A 89 16.02 5.60 -3.03
N LYS A 90 15.24 6.57 -2.54
CA LYS A 90 15.74 7.92 -2.27
C LYS A 90 16.77 7.90 -1.15
N PHE A 91 16.52 7.20 -0.06
CA PHE A 91 17.48 7.05 1.05
C PHE A 91 18.76 6.34 0.58
N GLU A 92 18.64 5.28 -0.21
CA GLU A 92 19.78 4.58 -0.80
C GLU A 92 20.60 5.50 -1.71
N SER A 93 19.95 6.30 -2.57
CA SER A 93 20.66 7.27 -3.42
C SER A 93 21.40 8.34 -2.62
N LEU A 94 20.84 8.79 -1.49
CA LEU A 94 21.50 9.76 -0.61
C LEU A 94 22.69 9.16 0.13
N ARG A 95 22.57 7.91 0.62
CA ARG A 95 23.70 7.17 1.21
C ARG A 95 24.82 7.03 0.19
N LEU A 96 24.46 6.66 -1.05
CA LEU A 96 25.42 6.60 -2.15
C LEU A 96 26.03 7.97 -2.47
N ASP A 97 25.29 9.07 -2.37
CA ASP A 97 25.82 10.43 -2.59
C ASP A 97 26.78 10.88 -1.46
N GLU A 98 26.52 10.50 -0.20
CA GLU A 98 27.44 10.69 0.93
C GLU A 98 28.73 9.88 0.74
N ASP A 99 28.63 8.66 0.24
CA ASP A 99 29.77 7.82 -0.16
C ASP A 99 30.42 8.32 -1.48
N SER A 100 29.66 9.02 -2.34
CA SER A 100 30.07 9.51 -3.68
C SER A 100 30.76 10.87 -3.70
N LYS A 101 31.41 11.27 -2.59
CA LYS A 101 32.80 11.76 -2.76
C LYS A 101 33.68 10.72 -3.49
N ASN A 102 33.22 9.49 -3.65
CA ASN A 102 33.73 8.46 -4.53
C ASN A 102 32.67 7.93 -5.54
N HIS A 103 32.48 8.66 -6.65
CA HIS A 103 31.94 8.22 -7.96
C HIS A 103 30.50 7.65 -8.13
N ARG A 104 29.60 8.58 -8.54
CA ARG A 104 28.43 8.52 -9.45
C ARG A 104 27.90 7.16 -9.95
N PHE A 105 26.60 6.92 -9.78
CA PHE A 105 25.71 6.45 -10.88
C PHE A 105 24.26 6.95 -10.72
N ARG A 106 23.68 7.42 -11.84
CA ARG A 106 22.38 8.10 -11.94
C ARG A 106 21.47 7.35 -12.90
N PHE A 107 20.54 6.54 -12.40
CA PHE A 107 19.43 5.89 -13.14
C PHE A 107 18.45 5.38 -12.06
N ILE A 108 17.20 5.82 -11.88
CA ILE A 108 16.04 5.89 -12.78
C ILE A 108 15.03 6.87 -12.15
N PHE A 109 14.72 7.99 -12.81
CA PHE A 109 13.61 8.88 -12.43
C PHE A 109 12.67 9.09 -13.64
N LYS A 110 11.82 8.09 -13.90
CA LYS A 110 10.67 8.23 -14.80
C LYS A 110 9.45 7.44 -14.28
N PHE A 111 9.03 7.73 -13.05
CA PHE A 111 7.61 7.63 -12.72
C PHE A 111 7.14 8.99 -12.25
N ARG A 112 6.90 9.84 -13.26
CA ARG A 112 6.33 11.17 -13.13
C ARG A 112 4.98 11.06 -12.42
N ASN A 113 4.96 11.55 -11.18
CA ASN A 113 3.87 12.23 -10.49
C ASN A 113 2.51 12.15 -11.22
N ARG A 114 1.79 11.04 -11.06
CA ARG A 114 0.34 11.10 -11.06
C ARG A 114 -0.04 11.10 -9.59
N ARG A 115 -0.45 12.28 -9.10
CA ARG A 115 -1.25 12.38 -7.88
C ARG A 115 -2.26 11.23 -7.91
N SER A 116 -2.24 10.42 -6.86
CA SER A 116 -3.32 9.46 -6.60
C SER A 116 -4.65 10.18 -6.81
N PRO A 117 -5.64 9.61 -7.52
CA PRO A 117 -6.98 10.18 -7.57
C PRO A 117 -7.64 10.23 -6.17
N PHE A 118 -7.02 9.57 -5.17
CA PHE A 118 -7.44 9.57 -3.78
C PHE A 118 -6.65 10.59 -2.93
N ALA A 119 -6.41 11.78 -3.48
CA ALA A 119 -6.13 12.95 -2.65
C ALA A 119 -7.47 13.47 -2.13
N PHE A 120 -7.97 12.85 -1.05
CA PHE A 120 -9.08 13.41 -0.30
C PHE A 120 -8.58 14.64 0.45
N LYS A 121 -9.28 15.75 0.20
CA LYS A 121 -9.11 17.05 0.82
C LYS A 121 -9.53 16.99 2.29
#